data_AF-A0A2V7MDE7-F1
#
_entry.id   AF-A0A2V7MDE7-F1
#
_cell.length_a   1.000
_cell.length_b   1.000
_cell.length_c   1.000
_cell.angle_alpha   90.00
_cell.angle_beta   90.00
_cell.angle_gamma   90.00
#
_symmetry.space_group_name_H-M   'P 1'
#
loop_
_entity.id
_entity.type
_entity.pdbx_description
1 polymer ?
#
loop_
_entity_poly.entity_id
_entity_poly.type
_entity_poly.pdbx_seq_one_letter_code
_entity_poly.pdbx_strand_id
1 'polypeptide(L)'
;MSDFDRLDRLRGLFHTRETPIAKPDCLDEHTVAALADGTLDAELRSRALAHVATCALCRRAVASVAEALADGPITHEIEIVEGRRHRRGPVLRVAVPLAAAATVLLLLWSPVDDRSPGHRGPPPPPPATTPVPQSPIGAVAAVNDLRWSHVAGADRYRVTVFDATGGVVFAAEASDTVALFPDSIALVPGASYLWKVDARTGFDRWAASELTEFSIAGPRRR
;
A
#
# COMPACT_ATOMS: atom_id res chain seq x y z
N MET A 1 -22.96 40.67 -30.21
CA MET A 1 -21.86 39.75 -29.88
C MET A 1 -22.45 38.74 -28.91
N SER A 2 -22.84 37.57 -29.41
CA SER A 2 -23.74 36.62 -28.73
C SER A 2 -23.00 35.67 -27.80
N ASP A 3 -23.71 35.12 -26.82
CA ASP A 3 -23.17 34.19 -25.81
C ASP A 3 -22.57 32.91 -26.45
N PHE A 4 -23.09 32.53 -27.62
CA PHE A 4 -22.58 31.42 -28.43
C PHE A 4 -21.15 31.66 -28.94
N ASP A 5 -20.81 32.87 -29.39
CA ASP A 5 -19.44 33.23 -29.81
C ASP A 5 -18.45 33.14 -28.64
N ARG A 6 -18.94 33.37 -27.42
CA ARG A 6 -18.12 33.32 -26.20
C ARG A 6 -17.80 31.89 -25.81
N LEU A 7 -18.78 30.99 -25.93
CA LEU A 7 -18.61 29.56 -25.68
C LEU A 7 -17.71 28.90 -26.73
N ASP A 8 -17.79 29.33 -28.00
CA ASP A 8 -16.95 28.77 -29.07
C ASP A 8 -15.48 29.21 -28.92
N ARG A 9 -15.23 30.45 -28.50
CA ARG A 9 -13.88 30.90 -28.10
C ARG A 9 -13.35 30.16 -26.87
N LEU A 10 -14.20 29.89 -25.87
CA LEU A 10 -13.80 29.11 -24.71
C LEU A 10 -13.45 27.67 -25.11
N ARG A 11 -14.25 27.02 -25.97
CA ARG A 11 -13.91 25.70 -26.55
C ARG A 11 -12.59 25.72 -27.29
N GLY A 12 -12.31 26.76 -28.08
CA GLY A 12 -11.02 26.93 -28.76
C GLY A 12 -9.83 27.06 -27.81
N LEU A 13 -10.02 27.70 -26.65
CA LEU A 13 -8.99 27.84 -25.60
C LEU A 13 -8.79 26.55 -24.79
N PHE A 14 -9.82 25.71 -24.65
CA PHE A 14 -9.71 24.41 -23.96
C PHE A 14 -9.10 23.33 -24.85
N HIS A 15 -9.19 23.43 -26.17
CA HIS A 15 -8.52 22.52 -27.11
C HIS A 15 -7.03 22.81 -27.35
N THR A 16 -6.45 23.78 -26.62
CA THR A 16 -5.00 24.07 -26.65
C THR A 16 -4.21 23.40 -25.50
N ARG A 17 -4.83 22.49 -24.76
CA ARG A 17 -4.19 21.50 -23.87
C ARG A 17 -4.59 20.14 -24.42
N GLU A 18 -3.75 19.18 -24.74
CA GLU A 18 -2.33 18.92 -24.53
C GLU A 18 -1.65 18.86 -25.90
N THR A 19 -0.50 19.49 -26.07
CA THR A 19 0.52 18.85 -26.91
C THR A 19 1.08 17.75 -26.02
N PRO A 20 0.85 16.45 -26.32
CA PRO A 20 1.57 15.41 -25.62
C PRO A 20 3.02 15.70 -25.94
N ILE A 21 3.81 16.07 -24.94
CA ILE A 21 5.25 16.01 -25.06
C ILE A 21 5.48 14.51 -25.25
N ALA A 22 5.55 14.09 -26.51
CA ALA A 22 5.96 12.75 -26.90
C ALA A 22 7.39 12.62 -26.40
N LYS A 23 7.51 12.24 -25.13
CA LYS A 23 8.75 11.85 -24.53
C LYS A 23 9.15 10.60 -25.30
N PRO A 24 10.22 10.61 -26.11
CA PRO A 24 10.43 9.61 -27.15
C PRO A 24 10.65 8.17 -26.63
N ASP A 25 10.65 7.98 -25.30
CA ASP A 25 10.88 6.70 -24.62
C ASP A 25 9.79 6.39 -23.57
N CYS A 26 8.52 6.75 -23.77
CA CYS A 26 7.43 6.36 -22.85
C CYS A 26 6.21 5.82 -23.58
N LEU A 27 5.47 4.91 -22.94
CA LEU A 27 4.19 4.41 -23.46
C LEU A 27 3.18 5.55 -23.60
N ASP A 28 2.35 5.45 -24.63
CA ASP A 28 1.22 6.35 -24.80
C ASP A 28 0.14 6.09 -23.74
N GLU A 29 -0.64 7.13 -23.45
CA GLU A 29 -1.67 7.13 -22.42
C GLU A 29 -2.75 6.06 -22.66
N HIS A 30 -3.11 5.81 -23.92
CA HIS A 30 -4.12 4.80 -24.27
C HIS A 30 -3.60 3.38 -24.00
N THR A 31 -2.33 3.10 -24.29
CA THR A 31 -1.66 1.84 -23.97
C THR A 31 -1.52 1.65 -22.46
N VAL A 32 -1.28 2.72 -21.71
CA VAL A 32 -1.25 2.69 -20.23
C VAL A 32 -2.63 2.31 -19.66
N ALA A 33 -3.70 2.95 -20.15
CA ALA A 33 -5.06 2.66 -19.70
C ALA A 33 -5.50 1.23 -20.05
N ALA A 34 -5.30 0.82 -21.31
CA ALA A 34 -5.66 -0.50 -21.79
C ALA A 34 -4.79 -1.63 -21.19
N LEU A 35 -3.59 -1.30 -20.68
CA LEU A 35 -2.78 -2.23 -19.89
C LEU A 35 -3.34 -2.36 -18.47
N ALA A 36 -3.79 -1.26 -17.87
CA ALA A 36 -4.33 -1.23 -16.51
C ALA A 36 -5.70 -1.89 -16.38
N ASP A 37 -6.58 -1.74 -17.38
CA ASP A 37 -7.90 -2.38 -17.43
C ASP A 37 -7.85 -3.85 -17.91
N GLY A 38 -6.68 -4.33 -18.36
CA GLY A 38 -6.46 -5.69 -18.85
C GLY A 38 -7.01 -5.96 -20.26
N THR A 39 -7.36 -4.93 -21.03
CA THR A 39 -7.94 -5.07 -22.38
C THR A 39 -6.91 -5.11 -23.51
N LEU A 40 -5.63 -4.82 -23.23
CA LEU A 40 -4.55 -4.85 -24.23
C LEU A 40 -4.35 -6.26 -24.82
N ASP A 41 -4.09 -6.36 -26.13
CA ASP A 41 -3.72 -7.62 -26.78
C ASP A 41 -2.46 -8.26 -26.17
N ALA A 42 -2.34 -9.59 -26.23
CA ALA A 42 -1.25 -10.34 -25.60
C ALA A 42 0.16 -9.93 -26.11
N GLU A 43 0.32 -9.66 -27.40
CA GLU A 43 1.60 -9.28 -28.01
C GLU A 43 1.96 -7.82 -27.68
N LEU A 44 0.97 -6.93 -27.65
CA LEU A 44 1.20 -5.54 -27.21
C LEU A 44 1.49 -5.48 -25.71
N ARG A 45 0.86 -6.37 -24.93
CA ARG A 45 1.01 -6.44 -23.48
C ARG A 45 2.41 -6.86 -23.09
N SER A 46 3.00 -7.85 -23.78
CA SER A 46 4.36 -8.29 -23.52
C SER A 46 5.38 -7.15 -23.73
N ARG A 47 5.23 -6.37 -24.81
CA ARG A 47 6.09 -5.21 -25.13
C ARG A 47 5.88 -4.06 -24.14
N ALA A 48 4.64 -3.76 -23.79
CA ALA A 48 4.32 -2.72 -22.82
C ALA A 48 4.87 -3.07 -21.43
N LEU A 49 4.72 -4.32 -20.99
CA LEU A 49 5.29 -4.80 -19.72
C LEU A 49 6.82 -4.76 -19.71
N ALA A 50 7.49 -5.09 -20.81
CA ALA A 50 8.94 -4.97 -20.94
C ALA A 50 9.43 -3.52 -20.77
N HIS A 51 8.70 -2.55 -21.33
CA HIS A 51 8.99 -1.13 -21.13
C HIS A 51 8.70 -0.67 -19.69
N VAL A 52 7.56 -1.08 -19.11
CA VAL A 52 7.18 -0.74 -17.73
C VAL A 52 8.21 -1.29 -16.72
N ALA A 53 8.80 -2.45 -16.98
CA ALA A 53 9.86 -3.00 -16.13
C ALA A 53 11.08 -2.07 -16.03
N THR A 54 11.44 -1.35 -17.10
CA THR A 54 12.63 -0.48 -17.15
C THR A 54 12.31 1.00 -16.91
N CYS A 55 11.08 1.47 -17.18
CA CYS A 55 10.69 2.87 -17.07
C CYS A 55 9.88 3.17 -15.79
N ALA A 56 10.49 3.88 -14.83
CA ALA A 56 9.84 4.25 -13.57
C ALA A 56 8.64 5.19 -13.74
N LEU A 57 8.60 6.00 -14.80
CA LEU A 57 7.49 6.89 -15.11
C LEU A 57 6.24 6.09 -15.52
N CYS A 58 6.41 5.14 -16.45
CA CYS A 58 5.32 4.28 -16.91
C CYS A 58 4.80 3.37 -15.80
N ARG A 59 5.66 2.89 -14.87
CA ARG A 59 5.19 2.16 -13.68
C ARG A 59 4.21 2.96 -12.84
N ARG A 60 4.54 4.23 -12.57
CA ARG A 60 3.68 5.11 -11.76
C ARG A 60 2.36 5.40 -12.48
N ALA A 61 2.41 5.66 -13.79
CA ALA A 61 1.23 5.94 -14.59
C ALA A 61 0.27 4.73 -14.66
N VAL A 62 0.79 3.52 -14.90
CA VAL A 62 -0.03 2.30 -14.91
C VAL A 62 -0.63 2.02 -13.54
N ALA A 63 0.14 2.19 -12.46
CA ALA A 63 -0.34 1.97 -11.09
C ALA A 63 -1.47 2.93 -10.72
N SER A 64 -1.35 4.22 -11.04
CA SER A 64 -2.41 5.20 -10.74
C SER A 64 -3.71 4.91 -11.48
N VAL A 65 -3.62 4.45 -12.74
CA VAL A 65 -4.83 4.11 -13.52
C VAL A 65 -5.45 2.81 -13.01
N ALA A 66 -4.65 1.80 -12.71
CA ALA A 66 -5.14 0.53 -12.17
C ALA A 66 -5.83 0.71 -10.81
N GLU A 67 -5.31 1.59 -9.95
CA GLU A 67 -5.91 1.94 -8.66
C GLU A 67 -7.26 2.65 -8.84
N ALA A 68 -7.33 3.64 -9.72
CA ALA A 68 -8.59 4.33 -10.05
C ALA A 68 -9.66 3.38 -10.63
N LEU A 69 -9.25 2.33 -11.34
CA LEU A 69 -10.16 1.30 -11.86
C LEU A 69 -10.60 0.29 -10.78
N ALA A 70 -9.77 0.05 -9.76
CA ALA A 70 -10.07 -0.87 -8.67
C ALA A 70 -11.10 -0.31 -7.67
N ASP A 71 -11.22 1.02 -7.57
CA ASP A 71 -12.10 1.73 -6.63
C ASP A 71 -13.62 1.69 -6.96
N GLY A 72 -14.09 0.83 -7.88
CA GLY A 72 -15.49 0.85 -8.32
C GLY A 72 -16.53 0.58 -7.21
N PRO A 73 -17.68 1.31 -7.17
CA PRO A 73 -18.41 1.74 -8.37
C PRO A 73 -18.98 3.18 -8.37
N ILE A 74 -18.95 3.86 -9.53
CA ILE A 74 -20.07 4.73 -9.92
C ILE A 74 -21.02 3.88 -10.78
N THR A 75 -21.90 3.16 -10.10
CA THR A 75 -23.14 2.58 -10.67
C THR A 75 -24.33 3.52 -10.47
N HIS A 76 -24.11 4.83 -10.37
CA HIS A 76 -25.21 5.80 -10.38
C HIS A 76 -24.75 7.17 -10.91
N GLU A 77 -24.45 7.29 -12.21
CA GLU A 77 -24.61 8.54 -13.02
C GLU A 77 -24.27 8.34 -14.52
N ILE A 78 -24.56 7.16 -15.09
CA ILE A 78 -24.76 7.04 -16.55
C ILE A 78 -26.04 6.23 -16.81
N GLU A 79 -27.14 6.59 -16.15
CA GLU A 79 -28.48 6.11 -16.50
C GLU A 79 -29.29 7.14 -17.30
N ILE A 80 -28.72 8.32 -17.59
CA ILE A 80 -29.42 9.38 -18.36
C ILE A 80 -29.05 9.38 -19.86
N VAL A 81 -28.06 8.60 -20.30
CA VAL A 81 -27.73 8.49 -21.74
C VAL A 81 -27.53 7.03 -22.13
N GLU A 82 -28.65 6.30 -22.23
CA GLU A 82 -28.93 5.28 -23.27
C GLU A 82 -30.05 4.35 -22.80
N GLY A 83 -31.29 4.81 -22.97
CA GLY A 83 -32.45 3.97 -22.78
C GLY A 83 -32.52 2.87 -23.82
N ARG A 84 -32.23 1.61 -23.44
CA ARG A 84 -32.91 0.45 -24.03
C ARG A 84 -32.79 -0.86 -23.22
N ARG A 85 -33.92 -1.20 -22.58
CA ARG A 85 -34.45 -2.55 -22.34
C ARG A 85 -33.68 -3.49 -21.41
N HIS A 86 -34.05 -3.37 -20.14
CA HIS A 86 -34.15 -4.45 -19.17
C HIS A 86 -34.90 -5.68 -19.76
N ARG A 87 -34.19 -6.78 -20.01
CA ARG A 87 -34.76 -8.13 -19.94
C ARG A 87 -33.94 -8.95 -18.95
N ARG A 88 -34.60 -9.24 -17.83
CA ARG A 88 -34.18 -10.14 -16.76
C ARG A 88 -33.97 -11.56 -17.28
N GLY A 89 -32.90 -12.19 -16.84
CA GLY A 89 -32.73 -13.63 -16.80
C GLY A 89 -31.76 -13.97 -15.66
N PRO A 90 -32.11 -14.84 -14.70
CA PRO A 90 -31.20 -15.22 -13.64
C PRO A 90 -30.27 -16.30 -14.17
N VAL A 91 -28.96 -16.07 -14.14
CA VAL A 91 -27.97 -17.14 -14.35
C VAL A 91 -27.14 -17.29 -13.08
N LEU A 92 -27.61 -18.21 -12.26
CA LEU A 92 -26.80 -18.98 -11.33
C LEU A 92 -25.71 -19.72 -12.13
N ARG A 93 -24.55 -19.97 -11.50
CA ARG A 93 -23.40 -20.86 -11.89
C ARG A 93 -22.13 -20.05 -12.23
N VAL A 94 -20.93 -20.32 -11.72
CA VAL A 94 -20.35 -21.44 -10.96
C VAL A 94 -19.13 -20.85 -10.23
N ALA A 95 -18.92 -21.23 -8.97
CA ALA A 95 -17.62 -21.08 -8.30
C ALA A 95 -16.62 -22.07 -8.93
N VAL A 96 -15.50 -21.56 -9.46
CA VAL A 96 -14.32 -22.39 -9.75
C VAL A 96 -13.18 -21.89 -8.85
N PRO A 97 -12.58 -22.76 -8.02
CA PRO A 97 -11.38 -22.44 -7.27
C PRO A 97 -10.17 -22.63 -8.18
N LEU A 98 -9.35 -21.60 -8.35
CA LEU A 98 -8.02 -21.73 -8.96
C LEU A 98 -6.97 -21.20 -7.99
N ALA A 99 -6.60 -22.10 -7.09
CA ALA A 99 -5.28 -22.09 -6.48
C ALA A 99 -4.20 -22.21 -7.58
N ALA A 100 -3.04 -21.62 -7.29
CA ALA A 100 -1.78 -21.69 -8.06
C ALA A 100 -1.67 -20.81 -9.32
N ALA A 101 -1.44 -19.51 -9.14
CA ALA A 101 -0.56 -18.69 -10.00
C ALA A 101 -0.25 -17.28 -9.40
N ALA A 102 0.05 -17.18 -8.09
CA ALA A 102 0.38 -15.88 -7.47
C ALA A 102 1.75 -15.86 -6.77
N THR A 103 2.68 -16.73 -7.15
CA THR A 103 4.02 -16.79 -6.57
C THR A 103 5.12 -16.16 -7.43
N VAL A 104 4.81 -15.65 -8.62
CA VAL A 104 5.84 -15.04 -9.50
C VAL A 104 5.86 -13.50 -9.43
N LEU A 105 4.86 -12.85 -8.83
CA LEU A 105 4.80 -11.38 -8.76
C LEU A 105 5.56 -10.75 -7.58
N LEU A 106 6.25 -11.55 -6.76
CA LEU A 106 7.01 -11.06 -5.58
C LEU A 106 8.51 -10.93 -5.84
N LEU A 107 9.01 -11.24 -7.04
CA LEU A 107 10.45 -11.27 -7.35
C LEU A 107 10.94 -10.16 -8.30
N LEU A 108 10.08 -9.23 -8.76
CA LEU A 108 10.45 -8.25 -9.79
C LEU A 108 10.59 -6.79 -9.32
N TRP A 109 10.71 -6.55 -8.02
CA TRP A 109 11.13 -5.24 -7.51
C TRP A 109 12.46 -5.37 -6.75
N SER A 110 13.50 -5.81 -7.44
CA SER A 110 14.86 -5.45 -7.03
C SER A 110 15.10 -3.98 -7.44
N PRO A 111 15.38 -3.07 -6.49
CA PRO A 111 15.84 -1.74 -6.84
C PRO A 111 17.24 -1.88 -7.47
N VAL A 112 17.33 -1.66 -8.79
CA VAL A 112 18.60 -1.38 -9.45
C VAL A 112 19.05 -0.01 -8.96
N ASP A 113 20.04 0.02 -8.07
CA ASP A 113 20.76 1.23 -7.70
C ASP A 113 21.75 1.55 -8.82
N ASP A 114 21.36 2.50 -9.67
CA ASP A 114 22.30 3.14 -10.58
C ASP A 114 22.67 4.50 -9.99
N ARG A 115 23.87 4.61 -9.43
CA ARG A 115 24.48 5.90 -9.08
C ARG A 115 25.99 5.81 -8.98
N SER A 116 26.65 6.27 -10.05
CA SER A 116 28.04 6.72 -10.00
C SER A 116 28.24 7.84 -8.96
N PRO A 117 29.46 7.97 -8.38
CA PRO A 117 29.67 8.75 -7.17
C PRO A 117 29.93 10.23 -7.48
N GLY A 118 29.07 11.10 -6.96
CA GLY A 118 29.38 12.51 -6.74
C GLY A 118 29.76 12.72 -5.27
N HIS A 119 30.92 13.33 -5.03
CA HIS A 119 31.41 13.69 -3.69
C HIS A 119 30.49 14.74 -3.02
N ARG A 120 29.43 14.26 -2.37
CA ARG A 120 28.62 15.01 -1.41
C ARG A 120 28.77 14.32 -0.05
N GLY A 121 28.85 15.09 1.04
CA GLY A 121 28.84 14.52 2.41
C GLY A 121 27.66 13.55 2.61
N PRO A 122 27.74 12.65 3.60
CA PRO A 122 26.77 11.55 3.72
C PRO A 122 25.35 12.11 3.67
N PRO A 123 24.49 11.64 2.73
CA PRO A 123 23.09 11.99 2.80
C PRO A 123 22.54 11.59 4.17
N PRO A 124 21.58 12.33 4.73
CA PRO A 124 20.87 11.86 5.91
C PRO A 124 20.37 10.44 5.64
N PRO A 125 20.44 9.52 6.64
CA PRO A 125 20.02 8.15 6.45
C PRO A 125 18.58 8.15 5.90
N PRO A 126 18.26 7.25 4.95
CA PRO A 126 16.90 7.14 4.44
C PRO A 126 15.93 6.93 5.62
N PRO A 127 14.70 7.47 5.55
CA PRO A 127 13.71 7.25 6.59
C PRO A 127 13.49 5.74 6.79
N ALA A 128 13.35 5.30 8.04
CA ALA A 128 13.10 3.91 8.36
C ALA A 128 11.81 3.42 7.69
N THR A 129 11.89 2.28 7.02
CA THR A 129 10.77 1.66 6.29
C THR A 129 10.00 0.63 7.13
N THR A 130 10.51 0.27 8.31
CA THR A 130 9.87 -0.62 9.27
C THR A 130 9.82 0.04 10.64
N PRO A 131 8.78 -0.21 11.45
CA PRO A 131 8.72 0.30 12.81
C PRO A 131 9.75 -0.43 13.69
N VAL A 132 10.35 0.29 14.63
CA VAL A 132 11.29 -0.25 15.61
C VAL A 132 10.63 -0.21 16.98
N PRO A 133 10.39 -1.35 17.63
CA PRO A 133 9.91 -1.43 19.00
C PRO A 133 10.90 -0.72 19.94
N GLN A 134 10.40 0.15 20.81
CA GLN A 134 11.23 0.96 21.72
C GLN A 134 10.99 0.62 23.20
N SER A 135 9.75 0.29 23.56
CA SER A 135 9.38 -0.10 24.92
C SER A 135 8.09 -0.90 24.89
N PRO A 136 7.95 -1.99 25.69
CA PRO A 136 8.93 -2.55 26.60
C PRO A 136 10.00 -3.42 25.89
N ILE A 137 11.22 -3.44 26.42
CA ILE A 137 12.32 -4.29 25.94
C ILE A 137 13.06 -4.87 27.16
N GLY A 138 13.30 -6.18 27.16
CA GLY A 138 13.97 -6.87 28.26
C GLY A 138 13.14 -6.91 29.54
N ALA A 139 13.80 -6.96 30.71
CA ALA A 139 13.11 -7.11 31.99
C ALA A 139 12.49 -5.79 32.47
N VAL A 140 11.16 -5.77 32.61
CA VAL A 140 10.37 -4.62 33.07
C VAL A 140 9.51 -4.98 34.28
N ALA A 141 9.23 -4.02 35.16
CA ALA A 141 8.40 -4.27 36.34
C ALA A 141 6.91 -4.39 36.01
N ALA A 142 6.44 -3.61 35.04
CA ALA A 142 5.06 -3.60 34.55
C ALA A 142 5.05 -3.02 33.12
N VAL A 143 3.95 -3.23 32.41
CA VAL A 143 3.71 -2.71 31.06
C VAL A 143 2.39 -1.95 31.06
N ASN A 144 2.45 -0.65 30.80
CA ASN A 144 1.26 0.22 30.70
C ASN A 144 1.04 0.68 29.25
N ASP A 145 2.11 0.73 28.46
CA ASP A 145 2.09 1.17 27.08
C ASP A 145 3.19 0.49 26.26
N LEU A 146 2.91 0.33 24.97
CA LEU A 146 3.80 -0.17 23.93
C LEU A 146 4.17 1.01 23.04
N ARG A 147 5.46 1.24 22.80
CA ARG A 147 5.98 2.40 22.05
C ARG A 147 6.93 1.96 20.95
N TRP A 148 6.82 2.55 19.77
CA TRP A 148 7.66 2.23 18.62
C TRP A 148 8.07 3.49 17.85
N SER A 149 9.03 3.35 16.93
CA SER A 149 9.45 4.44 16.06
C SER A 149 8.40 4.76 14.99
N HIS A 150 8.24 6.03 14.67
CA HIS A 150 7.43 6.47 13.53
C HIS A 150 7.97 5.93 12.20
N VAL A 151 7.07 5.53 11.30
CA VAL A 151 7.39 5.11 9.93
C VAL A 151 6.83 6.14 8.95
N ALA A 152 7.68 6.63 8.03
CA ALA A 152 7.27 7.63 7.05
C ALA A 152 6.17 7.07 6.12
N GLY A 153 5.08 7.81 5.98
CA GLY A 153 3.93 7.37 5.18
C GLY A 153 3.05 6.33 5.86
N ALA A 154 3.29 6.03 7.14
CA ALA A 154 2.41 5.16 7.90
C ALA A 154 1.19 5.90 8.43
N ASP A 155 0.00 5.38 8.15
CA ASP A 155 -1.26 5.95 8.60
C ASP A 155 -1.96 5.07 9.66
N ARG A 156 -1.47 3.85 9.87
CA ARG A 156 -1.97 2.90 10.86
C ARG A 156 -0.86 1.98 11.35
N TYR A 157 -0.97 1.57 12.60
CA TYR A 157 -0.12 0.56 13.22
C TYR A 157 -0.99 -0.54 13.82
N ARG A 158 -0.49 -1.78 13.75
CA ARG A 158 -1.05 -2.94 14.44
C ARG A 158 0.01 -3.48 15.39
N VAL A 159 -0.34 -3.57 16.66
CA VAL A 159 0.53 -4.09 17.71
C VAL A 159 0.02 -5.44 18.12
N THR A 160 0.91 -6.41 18.30
CA THR A 160 0.54 -7.75 18.78
C THR A 160 1.56 -8.22 19.80
N VAL A 161 1.06 -8.69 20.93
CA VAL A 161 1.85 -9.30 22.01
C VAL A 161 1.49 -10.77 22.08
N PHE A 162 2.52 -11.59 22.19
CA PHE A 162 2.48 -13.03 22.23
C PHE A 162 3.05 -13.54 23.55
N ASP A 163 2.50 -14.64 24.06
CA ASP A 163 3.12 -15.41 25.12
C ASP A 163 4.30 -16.25 24.60
N ALA A 164 5.00 -16.93 25.52
CA ALA A 164 6.12 -17.82 25.19
C ALA A 164 5.74 -19.03 24.29
N THR A 165 4.45 -19.34 24.14
CA THR A 165 3.95 -20.41 23.26
C THR A 165 3.60 -19.90 21.86
N GLY A 166 3.66 -18.58 21.63
CA GLY A 166 3.20 -17.93 20.40
C GLY A 166 1.71 -17.61 20.37
N GLY A 167 1.00 -17.78 21.49
CA GLY A 167 -0.40 -17.39 21.64
C GLY A 167 -0.54 -15.87 21.73
N VAL A 168 -1.52 -15.29 21.04
CA VAL A 168 -1.77 -13.84 21.09
C VAL A 168 -2.46 -13.49 22.41
N VAL A 169 -1.78 -12.72 23.26
CA VAL A 169 -2.33 -12.24 24.54
C VAL A 169 -2.95 -10.85 24.42
N PHE A 170 -2.47 -10.04 23.48
CA PHE A 170 -2.99 -8.70 23.22
C PHE A 170 -2.78 -8.32 21.76
N ALA A 171 -3.78 -7.67 21.17
CA ALA A 171 -3.66 -7.04 19.86
C ALA A 171 -4.46 -5.74 19.85
N ALA A 172 -3.89 -4.70 19.25
CA ALA A 172 -4.54 -3.41 19.11
C ALA A 172 -4.11 -2.72 17.81
N GLU A 173 -4.95 -1.80 17.34
CA GLU A 173 -4.59 -0.87 16.29
C GLU A 173 -4.44 0.54 16.86
N ALA A 174 -3.45 1.28 16.38
CA ALA A 174 -3.18 2.65 16.77
C ALA A 174 -2.88 3.48 15.53
N SER A 175 -3.29 4.76 15.52
CA SER A 175 -2.88 5.71 14.48
C SER A 175 -1.60 6.46 14.87
N ASP A 176 -1.30 6.51 16.17
CA ASP A 176 -0.07 7.08 16.73
C ASP A 176 0.99 5.99 16.97
N THR A 177 2.15 6.38 17.51
CA THR A 177 3.26 5.46 17.81
C THR A 177 3.25 4.88 19.22
N VAL A 178 2.06 4.86 19.85
CA VAL A 178 1.83 4.36 21.20
C VAL A 178 0.52 3.58 21.26
N ALA A 179 0.52 2.42 21.92
CA ALA A 179 -0.68 1.66 22.26
C ALA A 179 -0.72 1.41 23.76
N LEU A 180 -1.85 1.73 24.40
CA LEU A 180 -2.05 1.44 25.81
C LEU A 180 -2.21 -0.06 26.02
N PHE A 181 -1.56 -0.58 27.05
CA PHE A 181 -1.72 -1.95 27.48
C PHE A 181 -2.83 -2.03 28.55
N PRO A 182 -3.88 -2.83 28.37
CA PRO A 182 -4.99 -2.86 29.31
C PRO A 182 -4.59 -3.49 30.66
N ASP A 183 -4.94 -2.83 31.77
CA ASP A 183 -4.75 -3.38 33.12
C ASP A 183 -5.56 -4.66 33.38
N SER A 184 -6.57 -4.95 32.54
CA SER A 184 -7.35 -6.18 32.60
C SER A 184 -6.57 -7.43 32.18
N ILE A 185 -5.43 -7.25 31.48
CA ILE A 185 -4.57 -8.35 31.03
C ILE A 185 -3.43 -8.51 32.04
N ALA A 186 -3.56 -9.50 32.92
CA ALA A 186 -2.53 -9.80 33.91
C ALA A 186 -1.36 -10.56 33.27
N LEU A 187 -0.20 -9.91 33.17
CA LEU A 187 1.05 -10.55 32.77
C LEU A 187 1.67 -11.29 33.97
N VAL A 188 2.25 -12.46 33.73
CA VAL A 188 2.79 -13.32 34.78
C VAL A 188 4.21 -12.88 35.14
N PRO A 189 4.50 -12.58 36.43
CA PRO A 189 5.86 -12.28 36.86
C PRO A 189 6.81 -13.44 36.58
N GLY A 190 7.96 -13.12 35.99
CA GLY A 190 8.98 -14.08 35.56
C GLY A 190 8.74 -14.69 34.18
N ALA A 191 7.62 -14.41 33.51
CA ALA A 191 7.36 -14.87 32.14
C ALA A 191 7.94 -13.92 31.09
N SER A 192 8.38 -14.50 29.97
CA SER A 192 8.78 -13.79 28.75
C SER A 192 7.61 -13.69 27.78
N TYR A 193 7.56 -12.57 27.09
CA TYR A 193 6.58 -12.23 26.08
C TYR A 193 7.31 -11.67 24.86
N LEU A 194 6.75 -11.93 23.68
CA LEU A 194 7.23 -11.37 22.43
C LEU A 194 6.21 -10.35 21.93
N TRP A 195 6.66 -9.30 21.28
CA TRP A 195 5.73 -8.37 20.64
C TRP A 195 6.33 -7.78 19.38
N LYS A 196 5.44 -7.36 18.50
CA LYS A 196 5.79 -6.69 17.26
C LYS A 196 4.81 -5.57 16.95
N VAL A 197 5.23 -4.72 16.02
CA VAL A 197 4.39 -3.69 15.43
C VAL A 197 4.46 -3.81 13.92
N ASP A 198 3.30 -3.79 13.26
CA ASP A 198 3.19 -3.69 11.82
C ASP A 198 2.74 -2.27 11.47
N ALA A 199 3.41 -1.59 10.55
CA ALA A 199 3.06 -0.24 10.07
C ALA A 199 2.47 -0.31 8.66
N ARG A 200 1.30 0.29 8.44
CA ARG A 200 0.67 0.37 7.12
C ARG A 200 1.20 1.56 6.35
N THR A 201 1.95 1.33 5.27
CA THR A 201 2.60 2.35 4.44
C THR A 201 1.95 2.40 3.05
N GLY A 202 0.85 3.15 2.90
CA GLY A 202 0.05 3.20 1.67
C GLY A 202 -1.03 2.11 1.60
N PHE A 203 -1.66 1.91 0.43
CA PHE A 203 -2.78 0.98 0.24
C PHE A 203 -2.39 -0.46 0.60
N ASP A 204 -2.79 -0.87 1.80
CA ASP A 204 -2.65 -2.19 2.44
C ASP A 204 -1.23 -2.80 2.48
N ARG A 205 -0.19 -1.98 2.35
CA ARG A 205 1.19 -2.44 2.50
C ARG A 205 1.61 -2.38 3.96
N TRP A 206 1.73 -3.53 4.61
CA TRP A 206 2.20 -3.62 6.00
C TRP A 206 3.71 -3.92 6.05
N ALA A 207 4.43 -3.12 6.82
CA ALA A 207 5.83 -3.31 7.15
C ALA A 207 5.95 -3.74 8.60
N ALA A 208 6.38 -4.98 8.83
CA ALA A 208 6.51 -5.56 10.16
C ALA A 208 7.84 -5.14 10.82
N SER A 209 7.81 -4.95 12.14
CA SER A 209 9.01 -4.95 12.96
C SER A 209 9.52 -6.38 13.18
N GLU A 210 10.76 -6.48 13.64
CA GLU A 210 11.24 -7.68 14.31
C GLU A 210 10.45 -7.96 15.58
N LEU A 211 10.39 -9.24 15.97
CA LEU A 211 9.85 -9.63 17.27
C LEU A 211 10.81 -9.17 18.37
N THR A 212 10.29 -8.39 19.29
CA THR A 212 11.04 -7.89 20.44
C THR A 212 10.59 -8.62 21.69
N GLU A 213 11.54 -9.05 22.52
CA GLU A 213 11.26 -9.73 23.77
C GLU A 213 11.20 -8.73 24.93
N PHE A 214 10.24 -8.93 25.83
CA PHE A 214 10.26 -8.39 27.17
C PHE A 214 9.85 -9.45 28.19
N SER A 215 10.25 -9.28 29.44
CA SER A 215 9.86 -10.15 30.54
C SER A 215 9.40 -9.33 31.73
N ILE A 216 8.44 -9.87 32.49
CA ILE A 216 8.02 -9.24 33.73
C ILE A 216 9.00 -9.66 34.83
N ALA A 217 9.62 -8.69 35.51
CA ALA A 217 10.55 -8.99 36.58
C ALA A 217 9.87 -9.84 37.67
N GLY A 218 10.46 -11.00 37.96
CA GLY A 218 10.00 -11.86 39.05
C GLY A 218 10.22 -11.21 40.43
N PRO A 219 9.56 -11.71 41.49
CA PRO A 219 9.80 -11.23 42.84
C PRO A 219 11.28 -11.38 43.20
N ARG A 220 11.93 -10.28 43.57
CA ARG A 220 13.32 -10.31 44.08
C ARG A 220 13.32 -11.11 45.38
N ARG A 221 13.93 -12.30 45.39
CA ARG A 221 14.21 -13.03 46.63
C ARG A 221 15.27 -12.23 47.40
N ARG A 222 14.96 -11.86 48.64
CA ARG A 222 15.81 -11.06 49.53
C ARG A 222 16.38 -11.96 50.63
#